data_AF-A0A3M1VKM3-F1
#
_entry.id   AF-A0A3M1VKM3-F1
#
_cell.length_a   1.000
_cell.length_b   1.000
_cell.length_c   1.000
_cell.angle_alpha   90.00
_cell.angle_beta   90.00
_cell.angle_gamma   90.00
#
_symmetry.space_group_name_H-M   'P 1'
#
loop_
_entity.id
_entity.type
_entity.pdbx_description
1 polymer ?
#
loop_
_entity_poly.entity_id
_entity_poly.type
_entity_poly.pdbx_seq_one_letter_code
_entity_poly.pdbx_strand_id
1 'polypeptide(L)'
;MENRYNLIEEKWIPVVEAGLVSLKDIFSNNSLKELGGNPREKIALLKLLLAISQAAWTPKDNDEWRKTGADGLARRCLAYLEKWHDKFYLYGKEPFLQMPAVRRAKVNSFGDVMPELPSNNGTILTQVQVERPLDDAAKARLIVTLMSMALGGKQDDRTIVLSPGYQKPRRKASKPGPGILSIGCLHSFLFGNNIVETCWLNLFTEDQIREIKTLPCGLGTPPWEKMPAGEDCEVARRLKDSLFGRLVSLCRFCLLNEQGLHCTEGIIYPPHTEGIVDPSVAIDSSKKNPKIIWADPEKRPWRELTSLLSFISNESSRGFECRQLINTVDRARDVVSSFAVWSGGLRVSNNAGEQYVSGSDDYVESVTWFKSDMIGEIWFSQFTKEMEGLKKLASNLSYAVFRYYRELQSKSNGNITKDKKLKNIKGRAESLFWELSEKYFQGLVNSCS
;
A
#
# COMPACT_ATOMS: atom_id res chain seq x y z
N MET A 1 -7.37 20.82 29.54
CA MET A 1 -6.09 21.07 28.86
C MET A 1 -6.28 20.67 27.41
N GLU A 2 -6.14 21.60 26.47
CA GLU A 2 -6.03 21.19 25.06
C GLU A 2 -4.67 20.54 24.88
N ASN A 3 -4.64 19.21 24.89
CA ASN A 3 -3.45 18.47 24.52
C ASN A 3 -3.28 18.65 23.00
N ARG A 4 -2.41 19.57 22.57
CA ARG A 4 -2.26 19.96 21.16
C ARG A 4 -1.04 19.27 20.54
N TYR A 5 -1.24 18.10 19.96
CA TYR A 5 -0.21 17.37 19.21
C TYR A 5 -0.33 17.71 17.72
N ASN A 6 0.57 18.54 17.16
CA ASN A 6 0.53 18.93 15.75
C ASN A 6 1.47 18.06 14.91
N LEU A 7 0.92 17.36 13.91
CA LEU A 7 1.66 16.41 13.07
C LEU A 7 2.73 17.06 12.19
N ILE A 8 2.70 18.38 12.02
CA ILE A 8 3.71 19.13 11.27
C ILE A 8 5.02 19.22 12.04
N GLU A 9 4.94 19.42 13.36
CA GLU A 9 6.08 19.74 14.23
C GLU A 9 6.48 18.56 15.12
N GLU A 10 5.50 17.77 15.54
CA GLU A 10 5.71 16.62 16.41
C GLU A 10 6.31 15.44 15.64
N LYS A 11 7.12 14.64 16.32
CA LYS A 11 7.81 13.49 15.73
C LYS A 11 6.95 12.23 15.81
N TRP A 12 6.45 11.75 14.67
CA TRP A 12 5.55 10.60 14.61
C TRP A 12 5.76 9.64 13.43
N ILE A 13 6.52 10.06 12.42
CA ILE A 13 6.78 9.29 11.20
C ILE A 13 8.08 8.49 11.39
N PRO A 14 8.06 7.16 11.33
CA PRO A 14 9.26 6.35 11.43
C PRO A 14 10.11 6.49 10.17
N VAL A 15 11.40 6.71 10.34
CA VAL A 15 12.41 6.74 9.29
C VAL A 15 13.57 5.85 9.69
N VAL A 16 14.04 5.02 8.76
CA VAL A 16 15.16 4.11 8.95
C VAL A 16 16.41 4.92 9.36
N GLU A 17 17.12 4.47 10.39
CA GLU A 17 18.31 5.13 10.97
C GLU A 17 18.10 6.53 11.59
N ALA A 18 16.89 7.11 11.52
CA ALA A 18 16.60 8.44 12.09
C ALA A 18 15.56 8.43 13.22
N GLY A 19 14.86 7.31 13.44
CA GLY A 19 13.81 7.21 14.47
C GLY A 19 12.52 7.89 14.03
N LEU A 20 11.82 8.55 14.95
CA LEU A 20 10.61 9.31 14.63
C LEU A 20 10.97 10.74 14.20
N VAL A 21 10.34 11.21 13.13
CA VAL A 21 10.47 12.57 12.59
C VAL A 21 9.10 13.21 12.33
N SER A 22 9.07 14.52 12.17
CA SER A 22 7.86 15.29 11.86
C SER A 22 7.61 15.43 10.36
N LEU A 23 6.43 15.89 9.92
CA LEU A 23 6.22 16.21 8.50
C LEU A 23 7.16 17.33 8.03
N LYS A 24 7.46 18.31 8.90
CA LYS A 24 8.42 19.38 8.60
C LYS A 24 9.82 18.82 8.37
N ASP A 25 10.27 17.88 9.19
CA ASP A 25 11.57 17.22 9.02
C ASP A 25 11.65 16.49 7.67
N ILE A 26 10.59 15.76 7.27
CA ILE A 26 10.53 15.03 5.99
C ILE A 26 10.81 15.95 4.80
N PHE A 27 10.22 17.14 4.76
CA PHE A 27 10.37 18.08 3.64
C PHE A 27 11.50 19.10 3.83
N SER A 28 12.25 19.06 4.93
CA SER A 28 13.39 19.97 5.16
C SER A 28 14.73 19.26 5.25
N ASN A 29 14.76 17.94 5.45
CA ASN A 29 15.97 17.16 5.60
C ASN A 29 16.11 16.07 4.51
N ASN A 30 16.94 16.35 3.51
CA ASN A 30 17.25 15.41 2.44
C ASN A 30 18.12 14.20 2.87
N SER A 31 18.59 14.14 4.13
CA SER A 31 19.32 12.99 4.65
C SER A 31 18.42 11.80 5.00
N LEU A 32 17.10 12.01 5.04
CA LEU A 32 16.12 10.98 5.42
C LEU A 32 15.85 10.06 4.22
N LYS A 33 16.40 8.84 4.29
CA LYS A 33 16.44 7.92 3.15
C LYS A 33 15.12 7.20 2.88
N GLU A 34 14.59 6.52 3.90
CA GLU A 34 13.47 5.59 3.73
C GLU A 34 12.52 5.61 4.94
N LEU A 35 11.22 5.48 4.67
CA LEU A 35 10.22 5.28 5.71
C LEU A 35 10.45 3.94 6.43
N GLY A 36 10.30 3.95 7.75
CA GLY A 36 10.28 2.76 8.59
C GLY A 36 8.86 2.20 8.77
N GLY A 37 8.74 1.19 9.63
CA GLY A 37 7.47 0.52 9.91
C GLY A 37 7.20 -0.67 8.99
N ASN A 38 6.05 -1.31 9.18
CA ASN A 38 5.63 -2.44 8.33
C ASN A 38 5.12 -1.95 6.96
N PRO A 39 5.01 -2.82 5.93
CA PRO A 39 4.55 -2.41 4.61
C PRO A 39 3.21 -1.67 4.58
N ARG A 40 2.25 -2.05 5.45
CA ARG A 40 0.95 -1.37 5.54
C ARG A 40 1.07 0.07 6.02
N GLU A 41 1.89 0.31 7.05
CA GLU A 41 2.20 1.66 7.54
C GLU A 41 2.99 2.46 6.50
N LYS A 42 4.04 1.87 5.89
CA LYS A 42 4.84 2.52 4.83
C LYS A 42 3.96 3.01 3.69
N ILE A 43 3.02 2.18 3.21
CA ILE A 43 2.08 2.54 2.14
C ILE A 43 1.19 3.72 2.57
N ALA A 44 0.60 3.66 3.77
CA ALA A 44 -0.29 4.71 4.25
C ALA A 44 0.44 6.05 4.44
N LEU A 45 1.66 6.01 5.00
CA LEU A 45 2.51 7.19 5.18
C LEU A 45 2.96 7.76 3.83
N LEU A 46 3.42 6.92 2.90
CA LEU A 46 3.81 7.39 1.57
C LEU A 46 2.62 8.01 0.84
N LYS A 47 1.43 7.42 0.90
CA LYS A 47 0.23 8.01 0.31
C LYS A 47 -0.14 9.36 0.94
N LEU A 48 0.02 9.51 2.26
CA LEU A 48 -0.17 10.80 2.91
C LEU A 48 0.84 11.83 2.40
N LEU A 49 2.11 11.48 2.32
CA LEU A 49 3.17 12.37 1.82
C LEU A 49 2.94 12.76 0.35
N LEU A 50 2.49 11.81 -0.49
CA LEU A 50 2.10 12.06 -1.86
C LEU A 50 0.87 12.97 -1.94
N ALA A 51 -0.12 12.79 -1.06
CA ALA A 51 -1.28 13.67 -1.01
C ALA A 51 -0.90 15.10 -0.61
N ILE A 52 -0.03 15.27 0.40
CA ILE A 52 0.50 16.59 0.76
C ILE A 52 1.27 17.19 -0.42
N SER A 53 2.13 16.40 -1.08
CA SER A 53 2.91 16.84 -2.24
C SER A 53 2.04 17.30 -3.40
N GLN A 54 1.03 16.50 -3.75
CA GLN A 54 0.10 16.77 -4.84
C GLN A 54 -0.80 17.98 -4.56
N ALA A 55 -1.21 18.17 -3.30
CA ALA A 55 -2.01 19.32 -2.87
C ALA A 55 -1.18 20.61 -2.79
N ALA A 56 0.08 20.50 -2.37
CA ALA A 56 1.03 21.60 -2.36
C ALA A 56 1.33 22.08 -3.77
N TRP A 57 1.49 21.15 -4.71
CA TRP A 57 1.68 21.46 -6.12
C TRP A 57 1.44 20.24 -7.01
N THR A 58 0.64 20.45 -8.05
CA THR A 58 0.46 19.50 -9.15
C THR A 58 1.10 20.12 -10.40
N PRO A 59 2.19 19.55 -10.94
CA PRO A 59 2.78 20.02 -12.19
C PRO A 59 1.76 19.89 -13.33
N LYS A 60 1.75 20.84 -14.26
CA LYS A 60 0.93 20.75 -15.47
C LYS A 60 1.35 19.57 -16.34
N ASP A 61 2.66 19.46 -16.58
CA ASP A 61 3.28 18.52 -17.50
C ASP A 61 4.66 18.04 -16.98
N ASN A 62 5.29 17.14 -17.74
CA ASN A 62 6.59 16.58 -17.37
C ASN A 62 7.74 17.61 -17.41
N ASP A 63 7.63 18.66 -18.23
CA ASP A 63 8.65 19.70 -18.31
C ASP A 63 8.64 20.57 -17.06
N GLU A 64 7.45 20.96 -16.57
CA GLU A 64 7.30 21.69 -15.31
C GLU A 64 7.72 20.81 -14.11
N TRP A 65 7.35 19.53 -14.14
CA TRP A 65 7.76 18.54 -13.16
C TRP A 65 9.29 18.45 -13.05
N ARG A 66 9.97 18.33 -14.20
CA ARG A 66 11.44 18.24 -14.29
C ARG A 66 12.13 19.51 -13.83
N LYS A 67 11.67 20.68 -14.26
CA LYS A 67 12.26 21.99 -13.90
C LYS A 67 12.21 22.28 -12.40
N THR A 68 11.18 21.77 -11.71
CA THR A 68 11.01 22.01 -10.27
C THR A 68 12.01 21.19 -9.44
N GLY A 69 12.18 19.91 -9.76
CA GLY A 69 13.00 18.98 -8.97
C GLY A 69 12.49 18.72 -7.55
N ALA A 70 13.19 17.85 -6.83
CA ALA A 70 12.86 17.47 -5.46
C ALA A 70 12.88 18.67 -4.48
N ASP A 71 13.89 19.54 -4.56
CA ASP A 71 14.00 20.71 -3.67
C ASP A 71 12.92 21.78 -3.93
N GLY A 72 12.47 21.91 -5.18
CA GLY A 72 11.34 22.77 -5.51
C GLY A 72 10.03 22.24 -4.92
N LEU A 73 9.81 20.92 -4.98
CA LEU A 73 8.67 20.26 -4.35
C LEU A 73 8.71 20.45 -2.82
N ALA A 74 9.84 20.17 -2.18
CA ALA A 74 10.04 20.31 -0.74
C ALA A 74 9.62 21.69 -0.21
N ARG A 75 10.08 22.76 -0.86
CA ARG A 75 9.71 24.14 -0.50
C ARG A 75 8.22 24.41 -0.63
N ARG A 76 7.56 23.89 -1.67
CA ARG A 76 6.10 24.02 -1.85
C ARG A 76 5.35 23.25 -0.77
N CYS A 77 5.79 22.03 -0.43
CA CYS A 77 5.21 21.25 0.67
C CYS A 77 5.31 21.97 2.01
N LEU A 78 6.48 22.54 2.35
CA LEU A 78 6.66 23.31 3.58
C LEU A 78 5.72 24.52 3.63
N ALA A 79 5.63 25.30 2.54
CA ALA A 79 4.71 26.44 2.46
C ALA A 79 3.23 26.02 2.57
N TYR A 80 2.87 24.87 1.99
CA TYR A 80 1.54 24.32 2.06
C TYR A 80 1.18 23.86 3.48
N LEU A 81 2.10 23.17 4.18
CA LEU A 81 1.90 22.74 5.56
C LEU A 81 1.75 23.95 6.50
N GLU A 82 2.54 25.01 6.29
CA GLU A 82 2.38 26.27 7.03
C GLU A 82 0.98 26.87 6.82
N LYS A 83 0.50 26.94 5.57
CA LYS A 83 -0.84 27.46 5.24
C LYS A 83 -1.96 26.66 5.93
N TRP A 84 -1.79 25.35 6.05
CA TRP A 84 -2.81 24.45 6.60
C TRP A 84 -2.51 23.99 8.03
N HIS A 85 -1.63 24.69 8.75
CA HIS A 85 -1.11 24.28 10.06
C HIS A 85 -2.20 23.85 11.05
N ASP A 86 -3.27 24.64 11.14
CA ASP A 86 -4.41 24.41 12.04
C ASP A 86 -5.19 23.11 11.75
N LYS A 87 -5.06 22.53 10.55
CA LYS A 87 -5.75 21.28 10.16
C LYS A 87 -4.98 20.02 10.55
N PHE A 88 -3.71 20.15 10.96
CA PHE A 88 -2.82 19.03 11.28
C PHE A 88 -2.71 18.72 12.78
N TYR A 89 -3.53 19.35 13.62
CA TYR A 89 -3.66 18.96 15.01
C TYR A 89 -4.39 17.61 15.14
N LEU A 90 -3.76 16.64 15.82
CA LEU A 90 -4.35 15.32 16.09
C LEU A 90 -5.61 15.39 16.96
N TYR A 91 -5.70 16.43 17.79
CA TYR A 91 -6.81 16.68 18.72
C TYR A 91 -7.34 18.09 18.51
N GLY A 92 -8.59 18.32 18.92
CA GLY A 92 -9.21 19.66 18.88
C GLY A 92 -10.61 19.62 18.28
N LYS A 93 -11.07 20.78 17.80
CA LYS A 93 -12.40 20.93 17.19
C LYS A 93 -12.49 20.27 15.82
N GLU A 94 -11.42 20.36 15.04
CA GLU A 94 -11.30 19.78 13.70
C GLU A 94 -10.08 18.87 13.66
N PRO A 95 -10.11 17.74 14.39
CA PRO A 95 -8.96 16.86 14.53
C PRO A 95 -8.59 16.23 13.19
N PHE A 96 -7.28 16.16 12.91
CA PHE A 96 -6.73 15.68 11.64
C PHE A 96 -7.30 14.31 11.27
N LEU A 97 -7.94 14.26 10.08
CA LEU A 97 -8.56 13.07 9.48
C LEU A 97 -9.56 12.32 10.37
N GLN A 98 -10.12 12.99 11.37
CA GLN A 98 -11.08 12.43 12.30
C GLN A 98 -12.44 13.12 12.16
N MET A 99 -13.50 12.41 12.56
CA MET A 99 -14.88 12.88 12.45
C MET A 99 -15.54 12.99 13.83
N PRO A 100 -15.56 14.18 14.45
CA PRO A 100 -16.23 14.38 15.74
C PRO A 100 -17.69 13.90 15.78
N ALA A 101 -18.39 13.90 14.65
CA ALA A 101 -19.77 13.43 14.50
C ALA A 101 -19.95 11.95 14.87
N VAL A 102 -18.90 11.12 14.84
CA VAL A 102 -18.98 9.69 15.17
C VAL A 102 -18.78 9.38 16.66
N ARG A 103 -18.68 10.38 17.54
CA ARG A 103 -18.52 10.19 18.99
C ARG A 103 -19.58 9.28 19.64
N ARG A 104 -20.74 9.11 19.01
CA ARG A 104 -21.81 8.21 19.47
C ARG A 104 -21.59 6.74 19.12
N ALA A 105 -20.63 6.43 18.26
CA ALA A 105 -20.25 5.05 17.96
C ALA A 105 -19.69 4.37 19.21
N LYS A 106 -19.82 3.04 19.29
CA LYS A 106 -19.10 2.25 20.28
C LYS A 106 -17.59 2.54 20.21
N VAL A 107 -16.95 2.59 21.39
CA VAL A 107 -15.49 2.64 21.51
C VAL A 107 -14.94 1.23 21.32
N ASN A 108 -14.03 1.08 20.38
CA ASN A 108 -13.21 -0.12 20.20
C ASN A 108 -11.84 0.13 20.80
N SER A 109 -11.18 -0.95 21.26
CA SER A 109 -9.77 -0.83 21.64
C SER A 109 -8.92 -0.50 20.40
N PHE A 110 -7.68 -0.06 20.61
CA PHE A 110 -6.79 0.15 19.48
C PHE A 110 -6.41 -1.19 18.82
N GLY A 111 -6.29 -2.24 19.62
CA GLY A 111 -6.02 -3.61 19.17
C GLY A 111 -7.09 -4.16 18.25
N ASP A 112 -8.37 -3.81 18.45
CA ASP A 112 -9.48 -4.27 17.58
C ASP A 112 -9.31 -3.87 16.10
N VAL A 113 -8.52 -2.84 15.81
CA VAL A 113 -8.30 -2.32 14.43
C VAL A 113 -6.86 -2.52 13.93
N MET A 114 -6.03 -3.24 14.70
CA MET A 114 -4.64 -3.58 14.38
C MET A 114 -4.53 -5.07 14.02
N PRO A 115 -4.12 -5.42 12.79
CA PRO A 115 -4.04 -6.81 12.35
C PRO A 115 -2.99 -7.63 13.09
N GLU A 116 -2.00 -6.98 13.72
CA GLU A 116 -0.95 -7.65 14.50
C GLU A 116 -1.45 -8.12 15.86
N LEU A 117 -2.57 -7.58 16.34
CA LEU A 117 -3.13 -7.88 17.64
C LEU A 117 -4.34 -8.81 17.49
N PRO A 118 -4.48 -9.82 18.36
CA PRO A 118 -5.64 -10.68 18.37
C PRO A 118 -6.87 -9.85 18.76
N SER A 119 -8.00 -10.12 18.09
CA SER A 119 -9.28 -9.62 18.56
C SER A 119 -9.62 -10.21 19.94
N ASN A 120 -10.65 -9.67 20.62
CA ASN A 120 -11.06 -10.07 21.97
C ASN A 120 -11.26 -11.60 22.20
N ASN A 121 -11.43 -12.40 21.13
CA ASN A 121 -11.57 -13.86 21.22
C ASN A 121 -10.34 -14.64 20.69
N GLY A 122 -9.28 -13.94 20.28
CA GLY A 122 -8.07 -14.53 19.73
C GLY A 122 -7.13 -15.04 20.82
N THR A 123 -6.40 -16.11 20.52
CA THR A 123 -5.39 -16.66 21.44
C THR A 123 -4.15 -15.79 21.43
N ILE A 124 -3.76 -15.28 22.59
CA ILE A 124 -2.45 -14.64 22.81
C ILE A 124 -1.43 -15.77 22.97
N LEU A 125 -0.54 -15.93 21.99
CA LEU A 125 0.55 -16.91 22.03
C LEU A 125 1.84 -16.30 22.59
N THR A 126 2.04 -14.99 22.42
CA THR A 126 3.29 -14.29 22.75
C THR A 126 3.02 -12.91 23.33
N GLN A 127 3.99 -12.36 24.08
CA GLN A 127 3.87 -11.03 24.69
C GLN A 127 3.81 -9.88 23.69
N VAL A 128 4.20 -10.12 22.43
CA VAL A 128 4.07 -9.13 21.34
C VAL A 128 2.62 -8.96 20.88
N GLN A 129 1.74 -9.92 21.20
CA GLN A 129 0.31 -9.89 20.87
C GLN A 129 -0.55 -9.27 21.99
N VAL A 130 0.09 -8.78 23.06
CA VAL A 130 -0.62 -8.07 24.13
C VAL A 130 -0.76 -6.61 23.74
N GLU A 131 -1.99 -6.13 23.66
CA GLU A 131 -2.29 -4.72 23.38
C GLU A 131 -1.60 -3.81 24.42
N ARG A 132 -0.99 -2.74 23.93
CA ARG A 132 -0.32 -1.73 24.75
C ARG A 132 -0.97 -0.36 24.55
N PRO A 133 -0.95 0.52 25.56
CA PRO A 133 -1.34 1.90 25.37
C PRO A 133 -0.54 2.53 24.23
N LEU A 134 -1.23 3.23 23.33
CA LEU A 134 -0.59 3.98 22.26
C LEU A 134 -0.20 5.38 22.74
N ASP A 135 1.00 5.81 22.38
CA ASP A 135 1.37 7.22 22.41
C ASP A 135 0.70 7.99 21.25
N ASP A 136 0.80 9.31 21.28
CA ASP A 136 0.13 10.15 20.29
C ASP A 136 0.73 9.96 18.88
N ALA A 137 2.02 9.63 18.81
CA ALA A 137 2.69 9.26 17.57
C ALA A 137 2.08 7.99 16.94
N ALA A 138 1.86 6.93 17.74
CA ALA A 138 1.22 5.71 17.28
C ALA A 138 -0.26 5.90 16.94
N LYS A 139 -0.99 6.74 17.70
CA LYS A 139 -2.37 7.11 17.36
C LYS A 139 -2.44 7.84 16.02
N ALA A 140 -1.51 8.76 15.74
CA ALA A 140 -1.42 9.45 14.46
C ALA A 140 -1.21 8.46 13.30
N ARG A 141 -0.24 7.54 13.44
CA ARG A 141 -0.01 6.47 12.44
C ARG A 141 -1.23 5.58 12.24
N LEU A 142 -1.92 5.23 13.32
CA LEU A 142 -3.13 4.43 13.26
C LEU A 142 -4.22 5.15 12.45
N ILE A 143 -4.50 6.42 12.75
CA ILE A 143 -5.49 7.22 12.01
C ILE A 143 -5.16 7.24 10.52
N VAL A 144 -3.93 7.58 10.15
CA VAL A 144 -3.48 7.63 8.75
C VAL A 144 -3.64 6.27 8.06
N THR A 145 -3.26 5.19 8.75
CA THR A 145 -3.38 3.82 8.23
C THR A 145 -4.83 3.42 7.98
N LEU A 146 -5.74 3.75 8.89
CA LEU A 146 -7.16 3.42 8.75
C LEU A 146 -7.84 4.17 7.60
N MET A 147 -7.28 5.28 7.12
CA MET A 147 -7.91 6.05 6.05
C MET A 147 -7.96 5.31 4.72
N SER A 148 -7.01 4.43 4.40
CA SER A 148 -7.00 3.64 3.16
C SER A 148 -6.74 2.15 3.37
N MET A 149 -6.12 1.77 4.49
CA MET A 149 -5.64 0.41 4.78
C MET A 149 -6.40 -0.26 5.93
N ALA A 150 -7.65 0.15 6.18
CA ALA A 150 -8.52 -0.52 7.15
C ALA A 150 -8.95 -1.91 6.65
N LEU A 151 -8.97 -2.89 7.56
CA LEU A 151 -9.49 -4.23 7.27
C LEU A 151 -11.03 -4.23 7.29
N GLY A 152 -11.62 -5.08 6.46
CA GLY A 152 -13.06 -5.36 6.51
C GLY A 152 -13.42 -6.18 7.76
N GLY A 153 -14.62 -5.98 8.32
CA GLY A 153 -15.00 -6.70 9.54
C GLY A 153 -16.18 -6.12 10.30
N LYS A 154 -16.45 -6.70 11.47
CA LYS A 154 -17.61 -6.38 12.32
C LYS A 154 -17.26 -5.48 13.50
N GLN A 155 -16.01 -5.05 13.60
CA GLN A 155 -15.52 -4.19 14.68
C GLN A 155 -16.16 -2.80 14.59
N ASP A 156 -16.40 -2.29 13.39
CA ASP A 156 -17.00 -0.97 13.20
C ASP A 156 -18.47 -0.91 13.65
N ASP A 157 -18.84 0.19 14.31
CA ASP A 157 -20.23 0.46 14.67
C ASP A 157 -21.02 0.96 13.47
N ARG A 158 -21.68 0.05 12.77
CA ARG A 158 -22.49 0.35 11.58
C ARG A 158 -23.85 0.96 11.91
N THR A 159 -24.21 1.14 13.19
CA THR A 159 -25.47 1.79 13.58
C THR A 159 -25.41 3.31 13.40
N ILE A 160 -24.21 3.86 13.43
CA ILE A 160 -23.97 5.29 13.18
C ILE A 160 -23.91 5.52 11.68
N VAL A 161 -24.79 6.41 11.21
CA VAL A 161 -24.85 6.90 9.84
C VAL A 161 -24.91 8.43 9.88
N LEU A 162 -24.05 9.10 9.11
CA LEU A 162 -23.99 10.56 9.10
C LEU A 162 -24.81 11.18 7.96
N SER A 163 -24.93 10.48 6.83
CA SER A 163 -25.66 10.97 5.67
C SER A 163 -27.16 10.67 5.77
N PRO A 164 -28.05 11.68 5.64
CA PRO A 164 -29.50 11.46 5.64
C PRO A 164 -29.94 10.48 4.55
N GLY A 165 -30.76 9.49 4.91
CA GLY A 165 -31.26 8.48 3.98
C GLY A 165 -30.25 7.40 3.57
N TYR A 166 -29.00 7.48 4.02
CA TYR A 166 -27.99 6.46 3.73
C TYR A 166 -28.26 5.19 4.54
N GLN A 167 -28.21 4.03 3.88
CA GLN A 167 -28.48 2.75 4.51
C GLN A 167 -27.26 1.85 4.45
N LYS A 168 -26.65 1.61 5.61
CA LYS A 168 -25.65 0.55 5.77
C LYS A 168 -26.40 -0.79 5.82
N PRO A 169 -26.12 -1.77 4.94
CA PRO A 169 -26.82 -3.04 4.95
C PRO A 169 -26.74 -3.70 6.33
N ARG A 170 -27.91 -3.94 6.95
CA ARG A 170 -27.99 -4.62 8.25
C ARG A 170 -27.39 -6.03 8.11
N ARG A 171 -26.50 -6.40 9.03
CA ARG A 171 -25.79 -7.71 9.12
C ARG A 171 -24.64 -7.96 8.14
N LYS A 172 -24.23 -6.99 7.31
CA LYS A 172 -22.98 -7.12 6.54
C LYS A 172 -21.79 -6.54 7.32
N ALA A 173 -20.62 -7.14 7.16
CA ALA A 173 -19.36 -6.58 7.66
C ALA A 173 -19.00 -5.30 6.89
N SER A 174 -18.22 -4.43 7.54
CA SER A 174 -17.59 -3.28 6.89
C SER A 174 -16.68 -3.69 5.77
N LYS A 175 -16.75 -2.93 4.68
CA LYS A 175 -15.91 -3.17 3.51
C LYS A 175 -14.45 -2.85 3.83
N PRO A 176 -13.50 -3.60 3.27
CA PRO A 176 -12.09 -3.26 3.34
C PRO A 176 -11.81 -1.88 2.72
N GLY A 177 -10.73 -1.24 3.17
CA GLY A 177 -10.23 -0.04 2.55
C GLY A 177 -9.75 -0.29 1.10
N PRO A 178 -9.77 0.73 0.24
CA PRO A 178 -9.37 0.60 -1.16
C PRO A 178 -7.90 0.22 -1.37
N GLY A 179 -7.05 0.37 -0.35
CA GLY A 179 -5.66 -0.10 -0.38
C GLY A 179 -5.44 -1.55 0.08
N ILE A 180 -6.46 -2.24 0.60
CA ILE A 180 -6.37 -3.67 0.96
C ILE A 180 -7.18 -4.51 -0.02
N LEU A 181 -8.38 -4.04 -0.38
CA LEU A 181 -9.38 -4.81 -1.13
C LEU A 181 -9.65 -6.18 -0.48
N SER A 182 -9.94 -7.23 -1.25
CA SER A 182 -10.44 -8.49 -0.71
C SER A 182 -9.38 -9.37 -0.03
N ILE A 183 -8.16 -9.41 -0.57
CA ILE A 183 -7.12 -10.38 -0.20
C ILE A 183 -5.79 -9.68 0.18
N GLY A 184 -5.67 -8.37 -0.03
CA GLY A 184 -4.44 -7.61 0.22
C GLY A 184 -3.70 -7.27 -1.08
N CYS A 185 -3.69 -5.99 -1.46
CA CYS A 185 -3.06 -5.52 -2.69
C CYS A 185 -1.55 -5.48 -2.58
N LEU A 186 -0.86 -5.75 -3.69
CA LEU A 186 0.56 -5.40 -3.83
C LEU A 186 0.65 -3.99 -4.41
N HIS A 187 1.16 -3.05 -3.59
CA HIS A 187 1.40 -1.67 -3.97
C HIS A 187 2.82 -1.50 -4.49
N SER A 188 2.99 -0.73 -5.57
CA SER A 188 4.28 -0.46 -6.19
C SER A 188 4.50 1.04 -6.42
N PHE A 189 5.67 1.53 -6.01
CA PHE A 189 6.10 2.93 -6.13
C PHE A 189 7.56 3.00 -6.56
N LEU A 190 7.99 4.16 -7.08
CA LEU A 190 9.41 4.42 -7.27
C LEU A 190 10.04 4.94 -5.98
N PHE A 191 11.21 4.46 -5.60
CA PHE A 191 11.99 5.00 -4.49
C PHE A 191 13.21 5.73 -5.07
N GLY A 192 13.46 6.95 -4.60
CA GLY A 192 14.66 7.72 -4.90
C GLY A 192 15.71 7.55 -3.81
N ASN A 193 16.74 8.41 -3.81
CA ASN A 193 17.80 8.36 -2.79
C ASN A 193 17.35 8.85 -1.39
N ASN A 194 16.25 9.60 -1.34
CA ASN A 194 15.64 10.10 -0.12
C ASN A 194 14.11 10.19 -0.24
N ILE A 195 13.42 10.49 0.86
CA ILE A 195 11.96 10.52 0.91
C ILE A 195 11.37 11.66 0.05
N VAL A 196 12.03 12.82 -0.02
CA VAL A 196 11.58 13.95 -0.85
C VAL A 196 11.68 13.60 -2.33
N GLU A 197 12.81 13.04 -2.75
CA GLU A 197 13.02 12.55 -4.11
C GLU A 197 11.99 11.46 -4.46
N THR A 198 11.72 10.54 -3.52
CA THR A 198 10.66 9.54 -3.64
C THR A 198 9.29 10.18 -3.88
N CYS A 199 8.93 11.23 -3.14
CA CYS A 199 7.67 11.95 -3.36
C CYS A 199 7.65 12.61 -4.74
N TRP A 200 8.74 13.27 -5.14
CA TRP A 200 8.85 13.92 -6.45
C TRP A 200 8.74 12.93 -7.61
N LEU A 201 9.44 11.78 -7.53
CA LEU A 201 9.40 10.72 -8.53
C LEU A 201 8.00 10.10 -8.70
N ASN A 202 7.13 10.17 -7.69
CA ASN A 202 5.78 9.59 -7.73
C ASN A 202 4.66 10.61 -7.95
N LEU A 203 4.97 11.90 -8.08
CA LEU A 203 3.98 12.97 -8.24
C LEU A 203 3.31 12.94 -9.63
N PHE A 204 1.99 12.96 -9.73
CA PHE A 204 1.34 12.97 -11.04
C PHE A 204 1.25 14.38 -11.61
N THR A 205 1.34 14.51 -12.93
CA THR A 205 1.04 15.77 -13.62
C THR A 205 -0.47 15.90 -13.88
N GLU A 206 -0.94 17.11 -14.17
CA GLU A 206 -2.34 17.32 -14.56
C GLU A 206 -2.71 16.48 -15.79
N ASP A 207 -1.83 16.41 -16.79
CA ASP A 207 -2.04 15.61 -17.99
C ASP A 207 -2.18 14.12 -17.67
N GLN A 208 -1.29 13.58 -16.83
CA GLN A 208 -1.36 12.19 -16.38
C GLN A 208 -2.63 11.89 -15.59
N ILE A 209 -3.10 12.82 -14.76
CA ILE A 209 -4.34 12.68 -14.00
C ILE A 209 -5.55 12.64 -14.95
N ARG A 210 -5.58 13.50 -15.98
CA ARG A 210 -6.66 13.53 -16.99
C ARG A 210 -6.75 12.22 -17.79
N GLU A 211 -5.64 11.52 -17.98
CA GLU A 211 -5.62 10.22 -18.66
C GLU A 211 -6.23 9.07 -17.83
N ILE A 212 -6.36 9.23 -16.51
CA ILE A 212 -6.93 8.20 -15.63
C ILE A 212 -8.46 8.26 -15.71
N LYS A 213 -9.01 7.64 -16.77
CA LYS A 213 -10.45 7.63 -17.06
C LYS A 213 -11.32 7.04 -15.93
N THR A 214 -10.74 6.20 -15.07
CA THR A 214 -11.42 5.56 -13.93
C THR A 214 -11.57 6.50 -12.73
N LEU A 215 -10.98 7.71 -12.77
CA LEU A 215 -11.10 8.74 -11.76
C LEU A 215 -11.67 10.04 -12.38
N PRO A 216 -12.98 10.08 -12.68
CA PRO A 216 -13.58 11.19 -13.43
C PRO A 216 -13.57 12.53 -12.68
N CYS A 217 -13.37 12.55 -11.36
CA CYS A 217 -13.17 13.79 -10.59
C CYS A 217 -11.71 14.28 -10.60
N GLY A 218 -10.81 13.62 -11.34
CA GLY A 218 -9.41 14.00 -11.49
C GLY A 218 -8.67 14.01 -10.16
N LEU A 219 -7.98 15.13 -9.88
CA LEU A 219 -7.20 15.28 -8.65
C LEU A 219 -8.08 15.22 -7.39
N GLY A 220 -9.21 15.93 -7.40
CA GLY A 220 -10.09 16.09 -6.23
C GLY A 220 -9.62 17.16 -5.25
N THR A 221 -10.03 17.02 -3.98
CA THR A 221 -9.60 17.89 -2.87
C THR A 221 -9.19 16.99 -1.68
N PRO A 222 -8.04 17.23 -1.04
CA PRO A 222 -7.63 16.39 0.09
C PRO A 222 -8.54 16.62 1.30
N PRO A 223 -8.79 15.59 2.14
CA PRO A 223 -9.83 15.69 3.15
C PRO A 223 -9.62 16.77 4.23
N TRP A 224 -8.37 17.08 4.59
CA TRP A 224 -8.10 18.13 5.59
C TRP A 224 -8.44 19.55 5.11
N GLU A 225 -8.47 19.79 3.80
CA GLU A 225 -8.95 21.05 3.24
C GLU A 225 -10.47 21.14 3.24
N LYS A 226 -11.14 20.02 2.92
CA LYS A 226 -12.60 19.92 2.88
C LYS A 226 -13.05 18.52 3.30
N MET A 227 -13.37 18.36 4.59
CA MET A 227 -13.89 17.10 5.12
C MET A 227 -15.30 16.81 4.60
N PRO A 228 -15.64 15.54 4.33
CA PRO A 228 -17.02 15.17 4.04
C PRO A 228 -17.89 15.30 5.29
N ALA A 229 -19.16 15.66 5.10
CA ALA A 229 -20.15 15.66 6.18
C ALA A 229 -20.61 14.25 6.57
N GLY A 230 -20.46 13.29 5.65
CA GLY A 230 -20.86 11.90 5.84
C GLY A 230 -20.54 11.04 4.61
N GLU A 231 -20.98 9.78 4.64
CA GLU A 231 -20.72 8.71 3.66
C GLU A 231 -21.09 9.03 2.20
N ASP A 232 -22.07 9.91 1.97
CA ASP A 232 -22.64 10.18 0.64
C ASP A 232 -22.99 11.65 0.37
N CYS A 233 -22.36 12.58 1.09
CA CYS A 233 -22.41 14.00 0.74
C CYS A 233 -21.65 14.29 -0.58
N GLU A 234 -21.83 15.49 -1.14
CA GLU A 234 -21.15 15.90 -2.39
C GLU A 234 -19.63 15.70 -2.33
N VAL A 235 -19.00 16.07 -1.21
CA VAL A 235 -17.56 15.90 -1.00
C VAL A 235 -17.16 14.42 -1.03
N ALA A 236 -17.93 13.55 -0.37
CA ALA A 236 -17.66 12.12 -0.36
C ALA A 236 -17.81 11.48 -1.74
N ARG A 237 -18.82 11.90 -2.53
CA ARG A 237 -19.00 11.44 -3.91
C ARG A 237 -17.84 11.84 -4.81
N ARG A 238 -17.40 13.10 -4.74
CA ARG A 238 -16.22 13.57 -5.49
C ARG A 238 -14.95 12.85 -5.06
N LEU A 239 -14.79 12.59 -3.76
CA LEU A 239 -13.62 11.88 -3.24
C LEU A 239 -13.53 10.46 -3.81
N LYS A 240 -14.66 9.71 -3.86
CA LYS A 240 -14.73 8.35 -4.44
C LYS A 240 -14.06 8.23 -5.81
N ASP A 241 -14.20 9.27 -6.62
CA ASP A 241 -13.84 9.29 -8.03
C ASP A 241 -12.59 10.13 -8.33
N SER A 242 -11.76 10.40 -7.31
CA SER A 242 -10.57 11.25 -7.43
C SER A 242 -9.28 10.57 -6.97
N LEU A 243 -8.14 11.11 -7.38
CA LEU A 243 -6.82 10.67 -6.93
C LEU A 243 -6.68 10.82 -5.41
N PHE A 244 -7.13 11.94 -4.83
CA PHE A 244 -7.12 12.10 -3.37
C PHE A 244 -7.94 11.05 -2.64
N GLY A 245 -9.02 10.53 -3.23
CA GLY A 245 -9.75 9.40 -2.65
C GLY A 245 -9.05 8.06 -2.74
N ARG A 246 -7.94 7.94 -3.49
CA ARG A 246 -7.05 6.76 -3.45
C ARG A 246 -5.91 6.96 -2.45
N LEU A 247 -5.38 8.18 -2.35
CA LEU A 247 -4.32 8.51 -1.41
C LEU A 247 -4.82 8.59 0.05
N VAL A 248 -5.93 9.29 0.31
CA VAL A 248 -6.50 9.51 1.65
C VAL A 248 -8.01 9.31 1.60
N SER A 249 -8.43 8.05 1.67
CA SER A 249 -9.77 7.66 1.24
C SER A 249 -10.90 7.93 2.25
N LEU A 250 -10.59 8.12 3.54
CA LEU A 250 -11.61 8.17 4.61
C LEU A 250 -12.59 6.97 4.56
N CYS A 251 -12.08 5.76 4.26
CA CYS A 251 -12.91 4.54 4.24
C CYS A 251 -13.38 4.12 5.65
N ARG A 252 -12.83 4.76 6.68
CA ARG A 252 -13.30 4.72 8.06
C ARG A 252 -13.51 6.14 8.57
N PHE A 253 -14.57 6.33 9.32
CA PHE A 253 -14.78 7.54 10.10
C PHE A 253 -14.39 7.24 11.54
N CYS A 254 -13.29 7.84 11.98
CA CYS A 254 -12.67 7.59 13.26
C CYS A 254 -12.70 8.83 14.15
N LEU A 255 -12.74 8.64 15.45
CA LEU A 255 -12.47 9.69 16.44
C LEU A 255 -11.74 9.06 17.63
N LEU A 256 -10.54 9.56 17.93
CA LEU A 256 -9.76 9.09 19.05
C LEU A 256 -10.47 9.35 20.38
N ASN A 257 -10.30 8.40 21.30
CA ASN A 257 -10.71 8.47 22.69
C ASN A 257 -9.49 8.09 23.56
N GLU A 258 -9.51 8.42 24.86
CA GLU A 258 -8.42 8.13 25.78
C GLU A 258 -8.09 6.63 25.83
N GLN A 259 -9.11 5.76 25.79
CA GLN A 259 -8.96 4.30 25.91
C GLN A 259 -9.10 3.55 24.57
N GLY A 260 -9.20 4.25 23.43
CA GLY A 260 -9.42 3.59 22.14
C GLY A 260 -9.86 4.54 21.04
N LEU A 261 -10.76 4.08 20.15
CA LEU A 261 -11.37 4.95 19.15
C LEU A 261 -12.84 4.62 18.90
N HIS A 262 -13.61 5.67 18.60
CA HIS A 262 -14.90 5.54 17.95
C HIS A 262 -14.66 5.26 16.47
N CYS A 263 -15.24 4.19 15.92
CA CYS A 263 -15.04 3.82 14.52
C CYS A 263 -16.33 3.33 13.85
N THR A 264 -16.61 3.84 12.65
CA THR A 264 -17.68 3.36 11.78
C THR A 264 -17.22 3.29 10.32
N GLU A 265 -17.92 2.50 9.50
CA GLU A 265 -17.70 2.47 8.05
C GLU A 265 -17.88 3.88 7.48
N GLY A 266 -16.85 4.37 6.78
CA GLY A 266 -16.85 5.69 6.16
C GLY A 266 -17.29 5.62 4.70
N ILE A 267 -16.50 6.23 3.83
CA ILE A 267 -16.77 6.27 2.40
C ILE A 267 -16.53 4.89 1.78
N ILE A 268 -17.55 4.36 1.11
CA ILE A 268 -17.44 3.11 0.34
C ILE A 268 -16.93 3.42 -1.05
N TYR A 269 -15.83 2.76 -1.41
CA TYR A 269 -15.21 2.84 -2.72
C TYR A 269 -15.69 1.72 -3.66
N PRO A 270 -15.74 1.97 -4.98
CA PRO A 270 -16.01 0.94 -5.98
C PRO A 270 -15.02 -0.23 -5.87
N PRO A 271 -15.46 -1.48 -6.09
CA PRO A 271 -14.56 -2.62 -6.14
C PRO A 271 -13.72 -2.61 -7.41
N HIS A 272 -12.56 -3.28 -7.37
CA HIS A 272 -11.70 -3.45 -8.54
C HIS A 272 -12.35 -4.15 -9.73
N THR A 273 -13.42 -4.91 -9.51
CA THR A 273 -14.19 -5.55 -10.58
C THR A 273 -14.83 -4.54 -11.54
N GLU A 274 -14.96 -3.28 -11.12
CA GLU A 274 -15.39 -2.16 -11.96
C GLU A 274 -14.21 -1.45 -12.66
N GLY A 275 -12.99 -2.02 -12.59
CA GLY A 275 -11.77 -1.47 -13.18
C GLY A 275 -11.14 -0.33 -12.37
N ILE A 276 -11.71 0.00 -11.22
CA ILE A 276 -11.28 1.12 -10.38
C ILE A 276 -10.36 0.59 -9.27
N VAL A 277 -9.08 0.93 -9.35
CA VAL A 277 -8.05 0.57 -8.35
C VAL A 277 -7.22 1.78 -7.96
N ASP A 278 -6.46 1.63 -6.89
CA ASP A 278 -5.39 2.58 -6.56
C ASP A 278 -4.32 2.58 -7.67
N PRO A 279 -3.81 3.75 -8.12
CA PRO A 279 -2.80 3.82 -9.19
C PRO A 279 -1.55 3.00 -8.92
N SER A 280 -1.19 2.78 -7.65
CA SER A 280 -0.04 1.98 -7.24
C SER A 280 -0.27 0.47 -7.29
N VAL A 281 -1.48 0.02 -7.63
CA VAL A 281 -1.82 -1.41 -7.76
C VAL A 281 -1.92 -1.79 -9.22
N ALA A 282 -1.30 -2.91 -9.59
CA ALA A 282 -1.33 -3.41 -10.96
C ALA A 282 -2.62 -4.18 -11.27
N ILE A 283 -3.26 -3.84 -12.39
CA ILE A 283 -4.53 -4.43 -12.84
C ILE A 283 -4.45 -4.91 -14.29
N ASP A 284 -4.94 -6.11 -14.57
CA ASP A 284 -5.14 -6.64 -15.92
C ASP A 284 -6.65 -6.63 -16.22
N SER A 285 -7.07 -5.68 -17.06
CA SER A 285 -8.46 -5.49 -17.49
C SER A 285 -8.77 -6.15 -18.84
N SER A 286 -7.88 -6.99 -19.38
CA SER A 286 -8.07 -7.65 -20.69
C SER A 286 -9.21 -8.67 -20.71
N LYS A 287 -9.67 -9.11 -19.53
CA LYS A 287 -10.74 -10.09 -19.35
C LYS A 287 -11.95 -9.45 -18.66
N LYS A 288 -13.13 -10.07 -18.82
CA LYS A 288 -14.40 -9.63 -18.22
C LYS A 288 -14.32 -9.36 -16.71
N ASN A 289 -13.50 -10.13 -16.00
CA ASN A 289 -13.20 -9.90 -14.58
C ASN A 289 -11.75 -9.42 -14.48
N PRO A 290 -11.52 -8.14 -14.15
CA PRO A 290 -10.18 -7.61 -13.99
C PRO A 290 -9.41 -8.38 -12.92
N LYS A 291 -8.13 -8.63 -13.16
CA LYS A 291 -7.23 -9.30 -12.22
C LYS A 291 -6.29 -8.30 -11.57
N ILE A 292 -5.96 -8.52 -10.31
CA ILE A 292 -4.99 -7.72 -9.56
C ILE A 292 -3.82 -8.61 -9.13
N ILE A 293 -2.64 -8.00 -9.03
CA ILE A 293 -1.51 -8.60 -8.32
C ILE A 293 -1.71 -8.43 -6.81
N TRP A 294 -1.94 -9.53 -6.12
CA TRP A 294 -2.12 -9.56 -4.66
C TRP A 294 -0.78 -9.66 -3.95
N ALA A 295 -0.72 -9.17 -2.71
CA ALA A 295 0.34 -9.55 -1.79
C ALA A 295 0.31 -11.09 -1.63
N ASP A 296 1.47 -11.72 -1.68
CA ASP A 296 1.61 -13.18 -1.63
C ASP A 296 2.90 -13.57 -0.86
N PRO A 297 2.79 -14.02 0.40
CA PRO A 297 3.93 -14.45 1.20
C PRO A 297 4.69 -15.65 0.61
N GLU A 298 4.05 -16.44 -0.26
CA GLU A 298 4.69 -17.56 -0.96
C GLU A 298 5.38 -17.11 -2.27
N LYS A 299 5.15 -15.86 -2.70
CA LYS A 299 5.75 -15.23 -3.87
C LYS A 299 6.18 -13.79 -3.57
N ARG A 300 7.44 -13.66 -3.14
CA ARG A 300 8.08 -12.36 -2.88
C ARG A 300 7.91 -11.39 -4.08
N PRO A 301 7.64 -10.09 -3.83
CA PRO A 301 7.29 -9.11 -4.85
C PRO A 301 8.26 -8.99 -6.03
N TRP A 302 9.57 -9.20 -5.82
CA TRP A 302 10.56 -9.18 -6.91
C TRP A 302 10.24 -10.17 -8.05
N ARG A 303 9.52 -11.27 -7.76
CA ARG A 303 9.07 -12.25 -8.76
C ARG A 303 7.90 -11.75 -9.62
N GLU A 304 7.31 -10.61 -9.29
CA GLU A 304 6.27 -9.93 -10.08
C GLU A 304 6.83 -8.78 -10.92
N LEU A 305 8.12 -8.49 -10.85
CA LEU A 305 8.72 -7.35 -11.54
C LEU A 305 8.50 -7.39 -13.07
N THR A 306 8.55 -8.57 -13.70
CA THR A 306 8.22 -8.75 -15.13
C THR A 306 6.77 -8.37 -15.44
N SER A 307 5.84 -8.64 -14.52
CA SER A 307 4.43 -8.29 -14.67
C SER A 307 4.25 -6.77 -14.51
N LEU A 308 4.91 -6.20 -13.48
CA LEU A 308 4.82 -4.79 -13.11
C LEU A 308 5.42 -3.85 -14.17
N LEU A 309 6.50 -4.29 -14.84
CA LEU A 309 7.23 -3.51 -15.85
C LEU A 309 6.89 -3.92 -17.29
N SER A 310 5.82 -4.68 -17.50
CA SER A 310 5.44 -5.18 -18.83
C SER A 310 5.15 -4.07 -19.86
N PHE A 311 4.84 -2.85 -19.41
CA PHE A 311 4.68 -1.70 -20.28
C PHE A 311 5.97 -1.25 -20.98
N ILE A 312 7.15 -1.73 -20.57
CA ILE A 312 8.43 -1.44 -21.22
C ILE A 312 8.56 -2.17 -22.57
N SER A 313 7.83 -3.26 -22.79
CA SER A 313 7.84 -3.96 -24.08
C SER A 313 6.99 -3.25 -25.14
N ASN A 314 7.48 -3.18 -26.38
CA ASN A 314 6.72 -2.66 -27.53
C ASN A 314 5.66 -3.63 -28.11
N GLU A 315 5.55 -4.85 -27.59
CA GLU A 315 4.50 -5.78 -27.98
C GLU A 315 3.15 -5.27 -27.46
N SER A 316 2.16 -5.13 -28.37
CA SER A 316 0.82 -4.58 -28.08
C SER A 316 0.26 -5.08 -26.75
N SER A 317 0.19 -4.16 -25.78
CA SER A 317 -0.01 -4.38 -24.35
C SER A 317 -1.18 -5.32 -24.04
N ARG A 318 -0.86 -6.56 -23.67
CA ARG A 318 -1.77 -7.48 -22.97
C ARG A 318 -1.12 -7.87 -21.65
N GLY A 319 -1.59 -7.32 -20.55
CA GLY A 319 -1.01 -7.64 -19.25
C GLY A 319 -1.49 -6.75 -18.12
N PHE A 320 -0.70 -6.75 -17.04
CA PHE A 320 -0.95 -5.94 -15.86
C PHE A 320 -0.43 -4.52 -16.08
N GLU A 321 -1.28 -3.53 -15.80
CA GLU A 321 -0.95 -2.12 -15.85
C GLU A 321 -0.90 -1.55 -14.44
N CYS A 322 0.25 -1.01 -14.04
CA CYS A 322 0.39 -0.22 -12.82
C CYS A 322 0.55 1.25 -13.23
N ARG A 323 -0.53 2.06 -13.09
CA ARG A 323 -0.51 3.47 -13.53
C ARG A 323 0.58 4.28 -12.83
N GLN A 324 0.90 3.97 -11.58
CA GLN A 324 2.01 4.58 -10.85
C GLN A 324 3.33 4.35 -11.58
N LEU A 325 3.67 3.10 -11.94
CA LEU A 325 4.95 2.81 -12.60
C LEU A 325 4.98 3.30 -14.06
N ILE A 326 3.88 3.12 -14.80
CA ILE A 326 3.74 3.59 -16.19
C ILE A 326 4.03 5.10 -16.29
N ASN A 327 3.50 5.88 -15.35
CA ASN A 327 3.63 7.33 -15.39
C ASN A 327 4.99 7.85 -14.88
N THR A 328 5.81 6.99 -14.26
CA THR A 328 6.97 7.45 -13.47
C THR A 328 8.30 6.86 -13.91
N VAL A 329 8.34 5.64 -14.45
CA VAL A 329 9.59 4.95 -14.79
C VAL A 329 10.39 5.67 -15.88
N ASP A 330 9.77 6.00 -17.01
CA ASP A 330 10.48 6.66 -18.12
C ASP A 330 11.03 8.03 -17.71
N ARG A 331 10.24 8.82 -16.98
CA ARG A 331 10.69 10.14 -16.53
C ARG A 331 11.77 10.04 -15.46
N ALA A 332 11.73 9.02 -14.58
CA ALA A 332 12.77 8.80 -13.57
C ALA A 332 14.11 8.45 -14.25
N ARG A 333 14.05 7.57 -15.27
CA ARG A 333 15.20 7.23 -16.11
C ARG A 333 15.90 8.48 -16.64
N ASP A 334 15.14 9.47 -17.09
CA ASP A 334 15.68 10.63 -17.79
C ASP A 334 16.25 11.73 -16.86
N VAL A 335 16.05 11.64 -15.54
CA VAL A 335 16.37 12.73 -14.59
C VAL A 335 17.20 12.35 -13.38
N VAL A 336 17.19 11.08 -12.96
CA VAL A 336 18.05 10.58 -11.88
C VAL A 336 19.03 9.54 -12.40
N SER A 337 20.16 9.34 -11.72
CA SER A 337 21.14 8.30 -12.08
C SER A 337 20.67 6.89 -11.75
N SER A 338 19.81 6.77 -10.73
CA SER A 338 19.29 5.51 -10.23
C SER A 338 18.00 5.74 -9.47
N PHE A 339 17.12 4.75 -9.49
CA PHE A 339 15.91 4.68 -8.70
C PHE A 339 15.61 3.21 -8.39
N ALA A 340 14.69 2.96 -7.47
CA ALA A 340 14.22 1.62 -7.18
C ALA A 340 12.72 1.47 -7.46
N VAL A 341 12.29 0.25 -7.78
CA VAL A 341 10.89 -0.16 -7.65
C VAL A 341 10.74 -0.81 -6.29
N TRP A 342 9.98 -0.17 -5.40
CA TRP A 342 9.54 -0.74 -4.14
C TRP A 342 8.15 -1.36 -4.34
N SER A 343 7.97 -2.59 -3.88
CA SER A 343 6.68 -3.27 -3.89
C SER A 343 6.38 -3.91 -2.54
N GLY A 344 5.19 -3.68 -1.99
CA GLY A 344 4.81 -4.27 -0.71
C GLY A 344 3.31 -4.29 -0.43
N GLY A 345 2.92 -5.02 0.61
CA GLY A 345 1.51 -5.17 0.99
C GLY A 345 1.31 -6.10 2.17
N LEU A 346 0.05 -6.25 2.60
CA LEU A 346 -0.36 -7.19 3.64
C LEU A 346 -1.32 -8.21 3.02
N ARG A 347 -0.97 -9.49 3.07
CA ARG A 347 -1.91 -10.57 2.74
C ARG A 347 -2.94 -10.69 3.86
N VAL A 348 -4.20 -10.88 3.51
CA VAL A 348 -5.27 -11.18 4.47
C VAL A 348 -6.17 -12.30 3.97
N SER A 349 -6.65 -13.09 4.93
CA SER A 349 -7.76 -14.00 4.75
C SER A 349 -9.09 -13.26 4.86
N ASN A 350 -10.12 -13.76 4.19
CA ASN A 350 -11.46 -13.21 4.24
C ASN A 350 -12.48 -14.32 4.46
N ASN A 351 -13.31 -14.18 5.49
CA ASN A 351 -14.46 -15.05 5.71
C ASN A 351 -15.71 -14.21 5.96
N ALA A 352 -16.73 -14.37 5.12
CA ALA A 352 -18.00 -13.64 5.22
C ALA A 352 -17.86 -12.11 5.37
N GLY A 353 -16.82 -11.52 4.75
CA GLY A 353 -16.54 -10.07 4.79
C GLY A 353 -15.67 -9.62 5.96
N GLU A 354 -15.32 -10.51 6.88
CA GLU A 354 -14.37 -10.26 7.95
C GLU A 354 -12.96 -10.63 7.49
N GLN A 355 -12.04 -9.68 7.63
CA GLN A 355 -10.63 -9.84 7.28
C GLN A 355 -9.78 -9.96 8.52
N TYR A 356 -8.81 -10.85 8.44
CA TYR A 356 -7.87 -11.14 9.50
C TYR A 356 -6.60 -11.73 8.90
N VAL A 357 -5.52 -11.68 9.67
CA VAL A 357 -4.25 -12.33 9.34
C VAL A 357 -4.25 -13.70 9.99
N SER A 358 -4.11 -14.77 9.20
CA SER A 358 -4.01 -16.13 9.73
C SER A 358 -3.09 -17.04 8.91
N GLY A 359 -2.57 -18.08 9.54
CA GLY A 359 -1.79 -19.10 8.83
C GLY A 359 -0.52 -18.52 8.22
N SER A 360 -0.46 -18.48 6.88
CA SER A 360 0.66 -17.93 6.11
C SER A 360 0.45 -16.48 5.64
N ASP A 361 -0.67 -15.85 6.02
CA ASP A 361 -0.88 -14.43 5.77
C ASP A 361 0.18 -13.61 6.51
N ASP A 362 0.87 -12.73 5.79
CA ASP A 362 1.90 -11.88 6.35
C ASP A 362 2.13 -10.66 5.45
N TYR A 363 2.96 -9.75 5.94
CA TYR A 363 3.55 -8.68 5.19
C TYR A 363 4.53 -9.19 4.14
N VAL A 364 4.54 -8.55 2.97
CA VAL A 364 5.53 -8.77 1.92
C VAL A 364 6.10 -7.44 1.45
N GLU A 365 7.38 -7.48 1.08
CA GLU A 365 8.13 -6.31 0.66
C GLU A 365 9.31 -6.76 -0.22
N SER A 366 9.63 -5.99 -1.25
CA SER A 366 10.89 -6.08 -1.99
C SER A 366 11.26 -4.72 -2.57
N VAL A 367 12.56 -4.47 -2.70
CA VAL A 367 13.12 -3.28 -3.34
C VAL A 367 14.10 -3.74 -4.40
N THR A 368 13.92 -3.24 -5.62
CA THR A 368 14.83 -3.52 -6.74
C THR A 368 15.40 -2.23 -7.26
N TRP A 369 16.72 -2.05 -7.19
CA TRP A 369 17.40 -0.87 -7.69
C TRP A 369 17.73 -1.00 -9.17
N PHE A 370 17.65 0.11 -9.89
CA PHE A 370 18.03 0.24 -11.28
C PHE A 370 18.98 1.42 -11.42
N LYS A 371 20.02 1.25 -12.25
CA LYS A 371 20.69 2.38 -12.86
C LYS A 371 19.83 2.86 -14.02
N SER A 372 19.64 4.16 -14.15
CA SER A 372 18.72 4.68 -15.16
C SER A 372 19.14 4.32 -16.59
N ASP A 373 20.44 4.35 -16.88
CA ASP A 373 20.98 3.99 -18.20
C ASP A 373 20.70 2.55 -18.64
N MET A 374 20.38 1.65 -17.71
CA MET A 374 20.09 0.25 -18.01
C MET A 374 18.66 0.00 -18.49
N ILE A 375 17.70 0.84 -18.08
CA ILE A 375 16.28 0.48 -18.19
C ILE A 375 15.74 0.81 -19.58
N GLY A 376 15.32 -0.23 -20.30
CA GLY A 376 14.76 -0.12 -21.64
C GLY A 376 14.32 -1.47 -22.17
N GLU A 377 13.88 -1.50 -23.42
CA GLU A 377 13.30 -2.68 -24.06
C GLU A 377 14.28 -3.87 -24.11
N ILE A 378 15.54 -3.63 -24.45
CA ILE A 378 16.59 -4.67 -24.52
C ILE A 378 16.76 -5.32 -23.16
N TRP A 379 16.96 -4.51 -22.12
CA TRP A 379 17.08 -4.97 -20.75
C TRP A 379 15.84 -5.76 -20.31
N PHE A 380 14.64 -5.24 -20.58
CA PHE A 380 13.40 -5.89 -20.17
C PHE A 380 13.20 -7.24 -20.87
N SER A 381 13.56 -7.35 -22.15
CA SER A 381 13.53 -8.61 -22.91
C SER A 381 14.49 -9.63 -22.30
N GLN A 382 15.72 -9.23 -21.98
CA GLN A 382 16.71 -10.12 -21.36
C GLN A 382 16.27 -10.55 -19.96
N PHE A 383 15.85 -9.59 -19.14
CA PHE A 383 15.36 -9.85 -17.79
C PHE A 383 14.17 -10.83 -17.79
N THR A 384 13.24 -10.67 -18.72
CA THR A 384 12.10 -11.59 -18.87
C THR A 384 12.56 -13.01 -19.20
N LYS A 385 13.52 -13.17 -20.12
CA LYS A 385 14.10 -14.48 -20.46
C LYS A 385 14.79 -15.13 -19.25
N GLU A 386 15.58 -14.37 -18.50
CA GLU A 386 16.26 -14.88 -17.29
C GLU A 386 15.25 -15.32 -16.23
N MET A 387 14.20 -14.52 -16.00
CA MET A 387 13.13 -14.87 -15.07
C MET A 387 12.34 -16.10 -15.50
N GLU A 388 12.14 -16.32 -16.80
CA GLU A 388 11.60 -17.59 -17.32
C GLU A 388 12.55 -18.76 -17.13
N GLY A 389 13.85 -18.55 -17.31
CA GLY A 389 14.90 -19.52 -17.02
C GLY A 389 14.87 -19.97 -15.56
N LEU A 390 14.81 -19.02 -14.61
CA LEU A 390 14.67 -19.30 -13.18
C LEU A 390 13.39 -20.08 -12.88
N LYS A 391 12.25 -19.72 -13.48
CA LYS A 391 10.99 -20.48 -13.31
C LYS A 391 11.12 -21.93 -13.78
N LYS A 392 11.81 -22.17 -14.91
CA LYS A 392 12.08 -23.53 -15.41
C LYS A 392 12.99 -24.31 -14.45
N LEU A 393 14.05 -23.70 -13.93
CA LEU A 393 14.95 -24.31 -12.96
C LEU A 393 14.21 -24.69 -11.66
N ALA A 394 13.41 -23.78 -11.12
CA ALA A 394 12.59 -24.02 -9.94
C ALA A 394 11.65 -25.22 -10.13
N SER A 395 10.94 -25.25 -11.26
CA SER A 395 10.03 -26.34 -11.62
C SER A 395 10.76 -27.68 -11.77
N ASN A 396 11.92 -27.69 -12.42
CA ASN A 396 12.73 -28.89 -12.61
C ASN A 396 13.22 -29.46 -11.27
N LEU A 397 13.76 -28.60 -10.38
CA LEU A 397 14.17 -28.99 -9.04
C LEU A 397 13.01 -29.57 -8.23
N SER A 398 11.90 -28.83 -8.20
CA SER A 398 10.65 -29.18 -7.51
C SER A 398 10.17 -30.57 -7.93
N TYR A 399 10.21 -30.88 -9.22
CA TYR A 399 9.82 -32.17 -9.75
C TYR A 399 10.84 -33.29 -9.52
N ALA A 400 12.14 -32.98 -9.58
CA ALA A 400 13.21 -33.93 -9.24
C ALA A 400 13.13 -34.39 -7.78
N VAL A 401 12.93 -33.45 -6.84
CA VAL A 401 12.72 -33.75 -5.42
C VAL A 401 11.48 -34.61 -5.23
N PHE A 402 10.36 -34.26 -5.88
CA PHE A 402 9.14 -35.06 -5.83
C PHE A 402 9.37 -36.51 -6.28
N ARG A 403 10.06 -36.72 -7.42
CA ARG A 403 10.38 -38.04 -7.95
C ARG A 403 11.27 -38.85 -7.00
N TYR A 404 12.32 -38.22 -6.49
CA TYR A 404 13.24 -38.85 -5.54
C TYR A 404 12.53 -39.42 -4.30
N TYR A 405 11.68 -38.61 -3.65
CA TYR A 405 10.93 -39.08 -2.47
C TYR A 405 9.86 -40.12 -2.81
N ARG A 406 9.26 -40.05 -3.99
CA ARG A 406 8.30 -41.07 -4.46
C ARG A 406 9.00 -42.41 -4.68
N GLU A 407 10.20 -42.42 -5.24
CA GLU A 407 11.00 -43.63 -5.45
C GLU A 407 11.49 -44.24 -4.13
N LEU A 408 11.98 -43.42 -3.19
CA LEU A 408 12.36 -43.90 -1.85
C LEU A 408 11.21 -44.62 -1.14
N GLN A 409 9.99 -44.10 -1.27
CA GLN A 409 8.81 -44.74 -0.68
C GLN A 409 8.48 -46.07 -1.33
N SER A 410 8.61 -46.18 -2.66
CA SER A 410 8.36 -47.46 -3.35
C SER A 410 9.33 -48.58 -2.90
N LYS A 411 10.49 -48.22 -2.34
CA LYS A 411 11.50 -49.15 -1.86
C LYS A 411 11.38 -49.48 -0.37
N SER A 412 10.71 -48.65 0.42
CA SER A 412 10.43 -48.92 1.84
C SER A 412 9.04 -49.55 1.98
N ASN A 413 8.94 -50.82 2.44
CA ASN A 413 7.67 -51.53 2.73
C ASN A 413 6.83 -50.92 3.88
N GLY A 414 6.92 -49.61 4.13
CA GLY A 414 6.25 -48.89 5.20
C GLY A 414 5.28 -47.82 4.68
N ASN A 415 4.19 -47.62 5.44
CA ASN A 415 3.08 -46.69 5.21
C ASN A 415 3.29 -45.63 4.12
N ILE A 416 2.52 -45.78 3.03
CA ILE A 416 2.42 -44.83 1.92
C ILE A 416 2.25 -43.43 2.48
N THR A 417 3.22 -42.55 2.21
CA THR A 417 3.08 -41.17 2.60
C THR A 417 2.06 -40.54 1.66
N LYS A 418 0.87 -40.18 2.17
CA LYS A 418 -0.24 -39.61 1.38
C LYS A 418 0.28 -38.58 0.36
N ASP A 419 -0.25 -38.58 -0.88
CA ASP A 419 0.12 -37.64 -1.96
C ASP A 419 0.22 -36.18 -1.52
N LYS A 420 -0.60 -35.78 -0.54
CA LYS A 420 -0.56 -34.46 0.09
C LYS A 420 0.82 -34.11 0.69
N LYS A 421 1.48 -35.04 1.37
CA LYS A 421 2.80 -34.81 1.98
C LYS A 421 3.91 -34.77 0.93
N LEU A 422 3.82 -35.55 -0.14
CA LEU A 422 4.73 -35.43 -1.30
C LEU A 422 4.58 -34.07 -2.00
N LYS A 423 3.33 -33.59 -2.19
CA LYS A 423 3.06 -32.25 -2.71
C LYS A 423 3.63 -31.14 -1.80
N ASN A 424 3.55 -31.30 -0.48
CA ASN A 424 4.16 -30.35 0.45
C ASN A 424 5.69 -30.34 0.35
N ILE A 425 6.34 -31.50 0.21
CA ILE A 425 7.80 -31.58 0.03
C ILE A 425 8.21 -30.87 -1.27
N LYS A 426 7.47 -31.13 -2.36
CA LYS A 426 7.64 -30.43 -3.64
C LYS A 426 7.58 -28.90 -3.45
N GLY A 427 6.53 -28.40 -2.79
CA GLY A 427 6.36 -26.97 -2.51
C GLY A 427 7.52 -26.38 -1.70
N ARG A 428 7.97 -27.07 -0.64
CA ARG A 428 9.09 -26.59 0.19
C ARG A 428 10.40 -26.48 -0.58
N ALA A 429 10.68 -27.42 -1.49
CA ALA A 429 11.88 -27.36 -2.32
C ALA A 429 11.85 -26.15 -3.26
N GLU A 430 10.68 -25.87 -3.84
CA GLU A 430 10.49 -24.69 -4.69
C GLU A 430 10.58 -23.38 -3.91
N SER A 431 9.97 -23.30 -2.71
CA SER A 431 10.10 -22.14 -1.82
C SER A 431 11.55 -21.86 -1.46
N LEU A 432 12.31 -22.90 -1.07
CA LEU A 432 13.73 -22.76 -0.72
C LEU A 432 14.57 -22.30 -1.91
N PHE A 433 14.28 -22.78 -3.12
CA PHE A 433 14.94 -22.31 -4.33
C PHE A 433 14.78 -20.80 -4.52
N TRP A 434 13.55 -20.30 -4.38
CA TRP A 434 13.27 -18.88 -4.54
C TRP A 434 13.91 -18.03 -3.44
N GLU A 435 13.86 -18.49 -2.18
CA GLU A 435 14.51 -17.82 -1.04
C GLU A 435 16.04 -17.71 -1.24
N LEU A 436 16.67 -18.78 -1.71
CA LEU A 436 18.12 -18.76 -1.99
C LEU A 436 18.46 -17.90 -3.21
N SER A 437 17.58 -17.86 -4.21
CA SER A 437 17.77 -17.04 -5.42
C SER A 437 17.65 -15.55 -5.17
N GLU A 438 16.82 -15.14 -4.21
CA GLU A 438 16.59 -13.73 -3.86
C GLU A 438 17.89 -12.97 -3.54
N LYS A 439 18.86 -13.64 -2.90
CA LYS A 439 20.18 -13.08 -2.57
C LYS A 439 20.99 -12.63 -3.80
N TYR A 440 20.73 -13.24 -4.94
CA TYR A 440 21.43 -12.97 -6.20
C TYR A 440 20.59 -12.12 -7.16
N PHE A 441 19.34 -11.81 -6.80
CA PHE A 441 18.39 -11.18 -7.71
C PHE A 441 18.86 -9.81 -8.20
N GLN A 442 19.40 -8.96 -7.32
CA GLN A 442 19.94 -7.67 -7.74
C GLN A 442 21.11 -7.83 -8.72
N GLY A 443 21.95 -8.84 -8.52
CA GLY A 443 23.04 -9.17 -9.45
C GLY A 443 22.51 -9.59 -10.81
N LEU A 444 21.45 -10.39 -10.85
CA LEU A 444 20.77 -10.77 -12.10
C LEU A 444 20.21 -9.54 -12.83
N VAL A 445 19.49 -8.67 -12.12
CA VAL A 445 18.93 -7.43 -12.67
C VAL A 445 20.01 -6.58 -13.33
N ASN A 446 21.13 -6.39 -12.63
CA ASN A 446 22.28 -5.62 -13.11
C ASN A 446 23.01 -6.28 -14.30
N SER A 447 22.87 -7.59 -14.49
CA SER A 447 23.55 -8.33 -15.56
C SER A 447 22.73 -8.42 -16.84
N CYS A 448 21.48 -7.92 -16.82
CA CYS A 448 20.60 -7.92 -18.00
C CYS A 448 20.77 -6.67 -18.88
N SER A 449 21.64 -5.73 -18.49
CA SER A 449 21.89 -4.46 -19.18
C SER A 449 22.81 -4.62 -20.38
#